data_AF-D8R6E2-F1
#
_entry.id   AF-D8R6E2-F1
#
_cell.length_a   1.000
_cell.length_b   1.000
_cell.length_c   1.000
_cell.angle_alpha   90.00
_cell.angle_beta   90.00
_cell.angle_gamma   90.00
#
_symmetry.space_group_name_H-M   'P 1'
#
loop_
_entity.id
_entity.type
_entity.pdbx_description
1 polymer ?
#
loop_
_entity_poly.entity_id
_entity_poly.type
_entity_poly.pdbx_seq_one_letter_code
_entity_poly.pdbx_strand_id
1 'polypeptide(L)'
;IKLHGWLMWGSFGLLIPLGTLVVRFSRCARHSREAASDKIAIVFYAHLIIQSIALLVSAGGAVLSFRKFSNQFMHTHQRLGLALWAVAWVQPFIGIIRPRTGQTARPVWFVLHWLLGTTTIILGFYNVYNGLRIYEMITQKSQRILNILFSIQIAVMAVVYLLQDKWNYVKEQ
;
A
#
# COMPACT_ATOMS: atom_id res chain seq x y z
N ILE A 1 3.07 -12.17 18.34
CA ILE A 1 2.22 -10.98 18.15
C ILE A 1 3.03 -9.80 17.61
N LYS A 2 4.07 -9.32 18.31
CA LYS A 2 4.91 -8.18 17.88
C LYS A 2 5.44 -8.28 16.44
N LEU A 3 6.06 -9.41 16.07
CA LEU A 3 6.63 -9.59 14.73
C LEU A 3 5.55 -9.52 13.63
N HIS A 4 4.36 -10.09 13.85
CA HIS A 4 3.24 -9.99 12.91
C HIS A 4 2.83 -8.52 12.71
N GLY A 5 2.68 -7.77 13.81
CA GLY A 5 2.37 -6.33 13.75
C GLY A 5 3.39 -5.53 12.95
N TRP A 6 4.69 -5.75 13.17
CA TRP A 6 5.74 -5.07 12.41
C TRP A 6 5.75 -5.43 10.92
N LEU A 7 5.54 -6.70 10.58
CA LEU A 7 5.44 -7.12 9.17
C LEU A 7 4.22 -6.50 8.48
N MET A 8 3.07 -6.46 9.15
CA MET A 8 1.85 -5.87 8.62
C MET A 8 1.94 -4.35 8.49
N TRP A 9 2.54 -3.66 9.47
CA TRP A 9 2.86 -2.24 9.35
C TRP A 9 3.81 -2.00 8.17
N GLY A 10 4.94 -2.71 8.11
CA GLY A 10 5.93 -2.54 7.06
C GLY A 10 5.34 -2.76 5.67
N SER A 11 4.47 -3.74 5.50
CA SER A 11 3.80 -4.00 4.22
C SER A 11 2.64 -3.03 3.94
N PHE A 12 1.48 -3.23 4.59
CA PHE A 12 0.25 -2.50 4.30
C PHE A 12 0.30 -1.04 4.77
N GLY A 13 1.07 -0.76 5.83
CA GLY A 13 1.23 0.60 6.35
C GLY A 13 2.26 1.43 5.58
N LEU A 14 3.30 0.82 5.00
CA LEU A 14 4.43 1.56 4.43
C LEU A 14 4.75 1.20 2.96
N LEU A 15 5.11 -0.05 2.66
CA LEU A 15 5.63 -0.41 1.33
C LEU A 15 4.56 -0.32 0.24
N ILE A 16 3.34 -0.81 0.48
CA ILE A 16 2.23 -0.73 -0.51
C ILE A 16 1.89 0.74 -0.87
N PRO A 17 1.66 1.66 0.10
CA PRO A 17 1.43 3.05 -0.23
C PRO A 17 2.66 3.73 -0.86
N LEU A 18 3.88 3.41 -0.40
CA LEU A 18 5.12 3.94 -0.99
C LEU A 18 5.25 3.56 -2.47
N GLY A 19 5.06 2.30 -2.82
CA GLY A 19 5.11 1.84 -4.21
C GLY A 19 4.06 2.55 -5.08
N THR A 20 2.90 2.85 -4.52
CA THR A 20 1.83 3.59 -5.19
C THR A 20 2.19 5.07 -5.41
N LEU A 21 2.82 5.73 -4.43
CA LEU A 21 3.34 7.09 -4.56
C LEU A 21 4.45 7.18 -5.63
N VAL A 22 5.35 6.19 -5.68
CA VAL A 22 6.44 6.13 -6.67
C VAL A 22 5.90 6.09 -8.10
N VAL A 23 4.97 5.19 -8.42
CA VAL A 23 4.42 5.10 -9.78
C VAL A 23 3.58 6.31 -10.14
N ARG A 24 2.93 6.96 -9.16
CA ARG A 24 2.14 8.17 -9.38
C ARG A 24 3.01 9.33 -9.84
N PHE A 25 4.22 9.48 -9.30
CA PHE A 25 5.16 10.53 -9.69
C PHE A 25 5.39 10.58 -11.21
N SER A 26 5.42 9.40 -11.85
CA SER A 26 5.53 9.27 -13.31
C SER A 26 4.40 9.95 -14.09
N ARG A 27 3.18 9.97 -13.54
CA ARG A 27 2.03 10.60 -14.18
C ARG A 27 2.10 12.11 -14.11
N CYS A 28 2.53 12.66 -12.98
CA CYS A 28 2.73 14.10 -12.82
C CYS A 28 3.82 14.60 -13.76
N ALA A 29 4.94 13.87 -13.84
CA ALA A 29 6.04 14.17 -14.76
C ALA A 29 5.69 13.96 -16.25
N ARG A 30 4.72 13.09 -16.57
CA ARG A 30 4.23 12.91 -17.94
C ARG A 30 3.31 14.05 -18.38
N HIS A 31 2.60 14.68 -17.43
CA HIS A 31 1.71 15.81 -17.73
C HIS A 31 2.51 17.09 -18.03
N SER A 32 3.74 17.24 -17.51
CA SER A 32 4.64 18.37 -17.78
C SER A 32 5.44 18.28 -19.08
N ARG A 33 5.13 17.35 -20.01
CA ARG A 33 5.90 17.10 -21.25
C ARG A 33 7.40 16.77 -21.06
N GLU A 34 7.91 16.68 -19.83
CA GLU A 34 9.35 16.55 -19.51
C GLU A 34 9.87 15.10 -19.40
N ALA A 35 9.01 14.09 -19.31
CA ALA A 35 9.46 12.73 -19.00
C ALA A 35 9.92 11.96 -20.25
N ALA A 36 11.24 11.79 -20.39
CA ALA A 36 11.84 10.78 -21.25
C ALA A 36 11.26 9.38 -20.92
N SER A 37 11.05 8.56 -21.95
CA SER A 37 10.49 7.20 -21.85
C SER A 37 11.18 6.35 -20.76
N ASP A 38 12.49 6.52 -20.59
CA ASP A 38 13.31 5.76 -19.65
C ASP A 38 12.96 6.06 -18.19
N LYS A 39 12.65 7.31 -17.85
CA LYS A 39 12.24 7.69 -16.48
C LYS A 39 10.90 7.06 -16.10
N ILE A 40 10.00 6.91 -17.06
CA ILE A 40 8.70 6.24 -16.88
C ILE A 40 8.87 4.73 -16.68
N ALA A 41 9.84 4.12 -17.35
CA ALA A 41 10.19 2.71 -17.13
C ALA A 41 10.79 2.49 -15.73
N ILE A 42 11.73 3.34 -15.29
CA ILE A 42 12.40 3.22 -14.00
C ILE A 42 11.40 3.24 -12.84
N VAL A 43 10.50 4.22 -12.80
CA VAL A 43 9.47 4.34 -11.75
C VAL A 43 8.44 3.20 -11.79
N PHE A 44 8.16 2.64 -12.97
CA PHE A 44 7.32 1.45 -13.09
C PHE A 44 8.00 0.20 -12.51
N TYR A 45 9.28 -0.03 -12.81
CA TYR A 45 10.04 -1.13 -12.23
C TYR A 45 10.23 -0.96 -10.71
N ALA A 46 10.51 0.27 -10.25
CA ALA A 46 10.59 0.58 -8.83
C ALA A 46 9.28 0.23 -8.11
N HIS A 47 8.13 0.58 -8.70
CA HIS A 47 6.83 0.16 -8.19
C HIS A 47 6.68 -1.36 -8.11
N LEU A 48 7.01 -2.09 -9.18
CA LEU A 48 6.95 -3.56 -9.19
C LEU A 48 7.81 -4.17 -8.07
N ILE A 49 9.04 -3.69 -7.90
CA ILE A 49 9.98 -4.19 -6.90
C ILE A 49 9.44 -3.91 -5.48
N ILE A 50 9.03 -2.67 -5.20
CA ILE A 50 8.50 -2.27 -3.90
C ILE A 50 7.24 -3.10 -3.56
N GLN A 51 6.31 -3.26 -4.52
CA GLN A 51 5.11 -4.06 -4.31
C GLN A 51 5.42 -5.55 -4.10
N SER A 52 6.41 -6.09 -4.82
CA SER A 52 6.83 -7.49 -4.63
C SER A 52 7.40 -7.72 -3.23
N ILE A 53 8.26 -6.81 -2.75
CA ILE A 53 8.77 -6.85 -1.38
C ILE A 53 7.62 -6.74 -0.38
N ALA A 54 6.68 -5.82 -0.61
CA ALA A 54 5.51 -5.65 0.26
C ALA A 54 4.68 -6.94 0.37
N LEU A 55 4.43 -7.63 -0.74
CA LEU A 55 3.68 -8.88 -0.76
C LEU A 55 4.42 -10.02 -0.05
N LEU A 56 5.74 -10.12 -0.21
CA LEU A 56 6.56 -11.11 0.50
C LEU A 56 6.56 -10.87 2.02
N VAL A 57 6.73 -9.61 2.45
CA VAL A 57 6.63 -9.22 3.86
C VAL A 57 5.23 -9.54 4.42
N SER A 58 4.18 -9.23 3.66
CA SER A 58 2.78 -9.55 4.01
C SER A 58 2.55 -11.05 4.15
N ALA A 59 3.09 -11.86 3.23
CA ALA A 59 3.01 -13.31 3.29
C ALA A 59 3.69 -13.87 4.55
N GLY A 60 4.87 -13.36 4.90
CA GLY A 60 5.54 -13.73 6.16
C GLY A 60 4.68 -13.43 7.39
N GLY A 61 4.03 -12.25 7.42
CA GLY A 61 3.13 -11.89 8.52
C GLY A 61 1.84 -12.73 8.54
N ALA A 62 1.30 -13.10 7.38
CA ALA A 62 0.12 -13.96 7.27
C ALA A 62 0.43 -15.39 7.74
N VAL A 63 1.56 -15.98 7.30
CA VAL A 63 2.03 -17.29 7.78
C VAL A 63 2.21 -17.29 9.30
N LEU A 64 2.79 -16.21 9.85
CA LEU A 64 2.93 -16.06 11.30
C LEU A 64 1.57 -16.03 12.01
N SER A 65 0.56 -15.36 11.41
CA SER A 65 -0.79 -15.36 11.95
C SER A 65 -1.40 -16.76 11.96
N PHE A 66 -1.33 -17.46 10.82
CA PHE A 66 -1.89 -18.80 10.69
C PHE A 66 -1.25 -19.81 11.65
N ARG A 67 0.06 -19.71 11.87
CA ARG A 67 0.82 -20.64 12.72
C ARG A 67 0.70 -20.35 14.21
N LYS A 68 0.57 -19.08 14.63
CA LYS A 68 0.73 -18.68 16.04
C LYS A 68 -0.53 -18.14 16.72
N PHE A 69 -1.60 -17.83 15.98
CA PHE A 69 -2.83 -17.29 16.56
C PHE A 69 -4.00 -18.25 16.37
N SER A 70 -4.97 -18.20 17.29
CA SER A 70 -6.24 -18.89 17.09
C SER A 70 -6.98 -18.22 15.92
N ASN A 71 -7.06 -18.92 14.80
CA ASN A 71 -7.73 -18.44 13.59
C ASN A 71 -9.24 -18.71 13.67
N GLN A 72 -9.88 -18.30 14.77
CA GLN A 72 -11.33 -18.41 14.91
C GLN A 72 -12.06 -17.33 14.10
N PHE A 73 -11.35 -16.33 13.55
CA PHE A 73 -11.89 -15.26 12.70
C PHE A 73 -13.07 -14.49 13.30
N MET A 74 -13.16 -14.44 14.63
CA MET A 74 -14.24 -13.75 15.35
C MET A 74 -14.06 -12.23 15.37
N HIS A 75 -12.82 -11.76 15.21
CA HIS A 75 -12.51 -10.34 15.22
C HIS A 75 -12.48 -9.76 13.80
N THR A 76 -13.03 -8.55 13.65
CA THR A 76 -13.01 -7.79 12.39
C THR A 76 -11.59 -7.61 11.84
N HIS A 77 -10.58 -7.45 12.71
CA HIS A 77 -9.16 -7.38 12.30
C HIS A 77 -8.68 -8.61 11.53
N GLN A 78 -9.04 -9.83 11.97
CA GLN A 78 -8.62 -11.06 11.32
C GLN A 78 -9.32 -11.25 9.97
N ARG A 79 -10.65 -11.02 9.92
CA ARG A 79 -11.44 -11.14 8.69
C ARG A 79 -10.99 -10.11 7.64
N LEU A 80 -10.82 -8.86 8.05
CA LEU A 80 -10.34 -7.80 7.16
C LEU A 80 -8.90 -8.05 6.73
N GLY A 81 -8.02 -8.49 7.64
CA GLY A 81 -6.63 -8.81 7.31
C GLY A 81 -6.50 -9.91 6.26
N LEU A 82 -7.31 -10.97 6.36
CA LEU A 82 -7.35 -12.03 5.34
C LEU A 82 -7.88 -11.51 3.99
N ALA A 83 -8.95 -10.72 4.00
CA ALA A 83 -9.49 -10.12 2.78
C ALA A 83 -8.47 -9.20 2.10
N LEU A 84 -7.77 -8.36 2.88
CA LEU A 84 -6.71 -7.49 2.36
C LEU A 84 -5.54 -8.27 1.78
N TRP A 85 -5.13 -9.34 2.46
CA TRP A 85 -4.08 -10.23 1.95
C TRP A 85 -4.48 -10.84 0.60
N ALA A 86 -5.70 -11.37 0.49
CA ALA A 86 -6.19 -11.94 -0.77
C ALA A 86 -6.26 -10.89 -1.89
N VAL A 87 -6.84 -9.71 -1.63
CA VAL A 87 -6.94 -8.62 -2.63
C VAL A 87 -5.55 -8.13 -3.06
N ALA A 88 -4.60 -8.02 -2.13
CA ALA A 88 -3.22 -7.62 -2.45
C ALA A 88 -2.55 -8.62 -3.39
N TRP A 89 -2.75 -9.92 -3.21
CA TRP A 89 -2.23 -10.96 -4.12
C TRP A 89 -2.92 -10.99 -5.47
N VAL A 90 -4.17 -10.52 -5.58
CA VAL A 90 -4.86 -10.36 -6.87
C VAL A 90 -4.26 -9.22 -7.71
N GLN A 91 -3.69 -8.18 -7.07
CA GLN A 91 -3.15 -7.00 -7.78
C GLN A 91 -2.07 -7.33 -8.83
N PRO A 92 -1.05 -8.17 -8.56
CA PRO A 92 -0.08 -8.60 -9.58
C PRO A 92 -0.72 -9.27 -10.79
N PHE A 93 -1.73 -10.13 -10.59
CA PHE A 93 -2.41 -10.79 -11.72
C PHE A 93 -3.16 -9.79 -12.59
N ILE A 94 -3.83 -8.80 -11.96
CA ILE A 94 -4.41 -7.66 -12.68
C ILE A 94 -3.30 -6.91 -13.43
N GLY A 95 -2.14 -6.71 -12.81
CA GLY A 95 -0.97 -6.09 -13.43
C GLY A 95 -0.46 -6.83 -14.68
N ILE A 96 -0.46 -8.16 -14.68
CA ILE A 96 0.00 -9.00 -15.80
C ILE A 96 -0.92 -8.85 -17.02
N ILE A 97 -2.24 -8.78 -16.80
CA ILE A 97 -3.24 -8.64 -17.89
C ILE A 97 -3.39 -7.19 -18.40
N ARG A 98 -2.43 -6.31 -18.09
CA ARG A 98 -2.44 -4.89 -18.47
C ARG A 98 -2.58 -4.72 -20.00
N PRO A 99 -3.64 -4.07 -20.49
CA PRO A 99 -3.84 -3.83 -21.92
C PRO A 99 -2.77 -2.91 -22.55
N ARG A 100 -2.49 -3.11 -23.85
CA ARG A 100 -1.54 -2.25 -24.61
C ARG A 100 -2.05 -0.82 -24.73
N THR A 101 -1.14 0.12 -24.96
CA THR A 101 -1.51 1.55 -25.11
C THR A 101 -2.43 1.70 -26.32
N GLY A 102 -3.53 2.46 -26.18
CA GLY A 102 -4.53 2.66 -27.24
C GLY A 102 -5.69 1.66 -27.25
N GLN A 103 -5.66 0.58 -26.45
CA GLN A 103 -6.78 -0.35 -26.35
C GLN A 103 -7.92 0.20 -25.49
N THR A 104 -9.17 -0.02 -25.93
CA THR A 104 -10.40 0.42 -25.24
C THR A 104 -10.58 -0.16 -23.84
N ALA A 105 -10.00 -1.34 -23.57
CA ALA A 105 -10.01 -1.97 -22.25
C ALA A 105 -9.05 -1.31 -21.24
N ARG A 106 -8.07 -0.50 -21.70
CA ARG A 106 -7.03 0.06 -20.82
C ARG A 106 -7.55 1.02 -19.76
N PRO A 107 -8.50 1.93 -20.03
CA PRO A 107 -9.09 2.77 -18.99
C PRO A 107 -9.85 1.97 -17.94
N VAL A 108 -10.60 0.94 -18.35
CA VAL A 108 -11.33 0.05 -17.43
C VAL A 108 -10.37 -0.70 -16.51
N TRP A 109 -9.33 -1.32 -17.10
CA TRP A 109 -8.24 -1.94 -16.35
C TRP A 109 -7.60 -0.96 -15.35
N PHE A 110 -7.32 0.27 -15.81
CA PHE A 110 -6.70 1.28 -14.98
C PHE A 110 -7.58 1.63 -13.77
N VAL A 111 -8.87 1.89 -13.98
CA VAL A 111 -9.82 2.21 -12.90
C VAL A 111 -9.93 1.05 -11.91
N LEU A 112 -10.05 -0.19 -12.39
CA LEU A 112 -10.13 -1.38 -11.54
C LEU A 112 -8.86 -1.56 -10.70
N HIS A 113 -7.69 -1.57 -11.34
CA HIS A 113 -6.41 -1.74 -10.64
C HIS A 113 -6.16 -0.62 -9.63
N TRP A 114 -6.42 0.63 -10.03
CA TRP A 114 -6.25 1.79 -9.17
C TRP A 114 -7.22 1.76 -7.98
N LEU A 115 -8.51 1.53 -8.20
CA LEU A 115 -9.52 1.54 -7.15
C LEU A 115 -9.26 0.43 -6.12
N LEU A 116 -8.94 -0.78 -6.57
CA LEU A 116 -8.63 -1.89 -5.67
C LEU A 116 -7.33 -1.62 -4.89
N GLY A 117 -6.30 -1.08 -5.54
CA GLY A 117 -5.05 -0.68 -4.87
C GLY A 117 -5.27 0.39 -3.80
N THR A 118 -6.01 1.46 -4.13
CA THR A 118 -6.34 2.53 -3.17
C THR A 118 -7.19 2.02 -2.01
N THR A 119 -8.20 1.19 -2.29
CA THR A 119 -9.02 0.57 -1.25
C THR A 119 -8.17 -0.29 -0.31
N THR A 120 -7.22 -1.06 -0.86
CA THR A 120 -6.28 -1.88 -0.08
C THR A 120 -5.42 -1.04 0.86
N ILE A 121 -4.96 0.15 0.42
CA ILE A 121 -4.18 1.07 1.26
C ILE A 121 -5.04 1.62 2.41
N ILE A 122 -6.23 2.15 2.10
CA ILE A 122 -7.12 2.75 3.11
C ILE A 122 -7.51 1.73 4.18
N LEU A 123 -7.98 0.56 3.75
CA LEU A 123 -8.35 -0.52 4.66
C LEU A 123 -7.13 -1.12 5.36
N GLY A 124 -5.96 -1.12 4.72
CA GLY A 124 -4.68 -1.48 5.32
C GLY A 124 -4.33 -0.61 6.52
N PHE A 125 -4.42 0.72 6.38
CA PHE A 125 -4.22 1.66 7.49
C PHE A 125 -5.19 1.42 8.63
N TYR A 126 -6.49 1.29 8.31
CA TYR A 126 -7.50 0.97 9.31
C TYR A 126 -7.18 -0.35 10.03
N ASN A 127 -6.73 -1.37 9.31
CA ASN A 127 -6.42 -2.66 9.90
C ASN A 127 -5.18 -2.63 10.80
N VAL A 128 -4.18 -1.78 10.49
CA VAL A 128 -3.02 -1.54 11.37
C VAL A 128 -3.45 -0.88 12.68
N TYR A 129 -4.29 0.16 12.64
CA TYR A 129 -4.84 0.78 13.86
C TYR A 129 -5.63 -0.21 14.72
N ASN A 130 -6.49 -1.02 14.10
CA ASN A 130 -7.20 -2.08 14.80
C ASN A 130 -6.25 -3.10 15.44
N GLY A 131 -5.18 -3.48 14.73
CA GLY A 131 -4.14 -4.36 15.25
C GLY A 131 -3.42 -3.79 16.48
N LEU A 132 -3.06 -2.50 16.43
CA LEU A 132 -2.45 -1.79 17.56
C LEU A 132 -3.39 -1.73 18.77
N ARG A 133 -4.68 -1.42 18.55
CA ARG A 133 -5.70 -1.40 19.61
C ARG A 133 -5.88 -2.79 20.23
N ILE A 134 -5.96 -3.84 19.42
CA ILE A 134 -6.06 -5.22 19.93
C ILE A 134 -4.81 -5.59 20.74
N TYR A 135 -3.63 -5.21 20.26
CA TYR A 135 -2.39 -5.45 20.98
C TYR A 135 -2.33 -4.72 22.32
N GLU A 136 -2.82 -3.47 22.40
CA GLU A 136 -2.97 -2.72 23.66
C GLU A 136 -3.90 -3.43 24.63
N MET A 137 -5.07 -3.88 24.18
CA MET A 137 -6.05 -4.60 25.01
C MET A 137 -5.49 -5.92 25.55
N ILE A 138 -4.75 -6.69 24.73
CA ILE A 138 -4.21 -7.99 25.14
C ILE A 138 -3.01 -7.82 26.08
N THR A 139 -2.13 -6.85 25.81
CA THR A 139 -0.87 -6.71 26.58
C THR A 139 -0.98 -5.73 27.74
N GLN A 140 -2.07 -4.96 27.82
CA GLN A 140 -2.26 -3.87 28.78
C GLN A 140 -1.13 -2.82 28.72
N LYS A 141 -0.39 -2.77 27.60
CA LYS A 141 0.70 -1.82 27.36
C LYS A 141 0.25 -0.79 26.35
N SER A 142 0.36 0.48 26.72
CA SER A 142 -0.11 1.54 25.84
C SER A 142 0.63 1.57 24.50
N GLN A 143 -0.13 1.71 23.42
CA GLN A 143 0.41 1.84 22.05
C GLN A 143 0.33 3.27 21.53
N ARG A 144 0.09 4.26 22.41
CA ARG A 144 -0.06 5.68 22.05
C ARG A 144 1.07 6.20 21.17
N ILE A 145 2.33 5.91 21.53
CA ILE A 145 3.50 6.36 20.76
C ILE A 145 3.47 5.79 19.34
N LEU A 146 3.21 4.49 19.19
CA LEU A 146 3.12 3.85 17.88
C LEU A 146 1.95 4.40 17.05
N ASN A 147 0.78 4.65 17.66
CA ASN A 147 -0.35 5.29 16.98
C ASN A 147 -0.01 6.71 16.46
N ILE A 148 0.73 7.49 17.25
CA ILE A 148 1.20 8.83 16.85
C ILE A 148 2.18 8.72 15.68
N LEU A 149 3.18 7.84 15.78
CA LEU A 149 4.17 7.63 14.71
C LEU A 149 3.51 7.17 13.42
N PHE A 150 2.53 6.26 13.50
CA PHE A 150 1.79 5.81 12.33
C PHE A 150 0.94 6.94 11.71
N SER A 151 0.29 7.76 12.54
CA SER A 151 -0.44 8.96 12.09
C SER A 151 0.48 9.94 11.36
N ILE A 152 1.66 10.22 11.91
CA ILE A 152 2.67 11.10 11.29
C ILE A 152 3.12 10.51 9.95
N GLN A 153 3.41 9.20 9.89
CA GLN A 153 3.78 8.53 8.65
C GLN A 153 2.71 8.70 7.56
N ILE A 154 1.43 8.48 7.89
CA ILE A 154 0.31 8.68 6.96
C ILE A 154 0.20 10.15 6.54
N ALA A 155 0.36 11.09 7.47
CA ALA A 155 0.32 12.52 7.17
C ALA A 155 1.46 12.92 6.22
N VAL A 156 2.68 12.43 6.43
CA VAL A 156 3.82 12.65 5.51
C VAL A 156 3.51 12.08 4.13
N MET A 157 2.97 10.86 4.04
CA MET A 157 2.56 10.28 2.75
C MET A 157 1.48 11.12 2.05
N ALA A 158 0.52 11.65 2.80
CA ALA A 158 -0.52 12.52 2.27
C ALA A 158 0.04 13.86 1.78
N VAL A 159 0.98 14.46 2.52
CA VAL A 159 1.69 15.67 2.07
C VAL A 159 2.48 15.40 0.81
N VAL A 160 3.23 14.29 0.74
CA VAL A 160 3.94 13.88 -0.49
C VAL A 160 2.94 13.73 -1.64
N TYR A 161 1.81 13.05 -1.43
CA TYR A 161 0.76 12.91 -2.44
C TYR A 161 0.26 14.27 -2.96
N LEU A 162 0.00 15.24 -2.07
CA LEU A 162 -0.45 16.59 -2.44
C LEU A 162 0.65 17.36 -3.19
N LEU A 163 1.91 17.24 -2.77
CA LEU A 163 3.05 17.89 -3.42
C LEU A 163 3.28 17.34 -4.83
N GLN A 164 3.02 16.05 -5.07
CA GLN A 164 3.14 15.45 -6.41
C GLN A 164 2.24 16.15 -7.43
N ASP A 165 1.05 16.60 -7.04
CA ASP A 165 0.13 17.31 -7.93
C ASP A 165 0.57 18.77 -8.20
N LYS A 166 1.35 19.36 -7.29
CA LYS A 166 1.89 20.73 -7.40
C LYS A 166 3.33 20.79 -7.93
N TRP A 167 3.93 19.65 -8.21
CA TRP A 167 5.35 19.52 -8.53
C TRP A 167 5.83 20.45 -9.66
N ASN A 168 5.04 20.58 -10.73
CA ASN A 168 5.41 21.41 -11.87
C ASN A 168 5.40 22.90 -11.51
N TYR A 169 4.40 23.35 -10.75
CA TYR A 169 4.31 24.73 -10.26
C TYR A 169 5.50 25.09 -9.36
N VAL A 170 5.94 24.16 -8.50
CA VAL A 170 7.10 24.38 -7.62
C VAL A 170 8.42 24.42 -8.40
N LYS A 171 8.54 23.64 -9.47
CA LYS A 171 9.74 23.59 -10.32
C LYS A 171 9.92 24.81 -11.23
N GLU A 172 8.81 25.41 -11.63
CA GLU A 172 8.78 26.55 -12.56
C GLU A 172 8.97 27.92 -11.85
N GLN A 173 9.06 27.93 -10.52
CA GLN A 173 9.46 29.07 -9.69
C GLN A 173 10.94 29.02 -9.33
#